data_AF-A0A842SZ16-F1
#
_entry.id   AF-A0A842SZ16-F1
#
_cell.length_a   1.000
_cell.length_b   1.000
_cell.length_c   1.000
_cell.angle_alpha   90.00
_cell.angle_beta   90.00
_cell.angle_gamma   90.00
#
_symmetry.space_group_name_H-M   'P 1'
#
loop_
_entity.id
_entity.type
_entity.pdbx_description
1 polymer ?
#
loop_
_entity_poly.entity_id
_entity_poly.type
_entity_poly.pdbx_seq_one_letter_code
_entity_poly.pdbx_strand_id
1 'polypeptide(L)'
;MKHKGEMGIGTLIVFLALLLAVATAASVLMTTGGKLQEKSLTSGKQTQAQVSTNAKVVEVSGVDGSDGRLEHLATIYQLAAGSDPVRLEGMLITESTAESSASLRLREGGITEHDVFEGYFTASDTPRNYSTEAFESTVPPSFYSTFGPSQTSEMMIGKVAVAVIFPESNGAIDPNTENWTAAEQDEALEHAANSLNWWNNIEPKANIRHTFEVYRDIPTGYEPITKNTTDEELWINETLDNMGVTDTGDMFTRIRAFNHELRQRKNAHWAFTLFVVDSSNTPGGGFPDGYAGVAYINGPHTFIASAANAPWQSAVYTHEFGHIFGATDQYAGCACGDLGGYYSIETGNCVAGCTINETSLMRTGTEAIEAYNNDLIDVFALGQVGLIDENGNGLLDPVDHLFEGVGSGLDNALITGLATNGYSRSNSDVGFFTYEYLNRGQNSVDDRVKHGDIIRVYHEAGKYLEEGEEVWLRFIPKTGSTTQADFITPEVMSHQRVYLYPSK
;
A
#
# COMPACT_ATOMS: atom_id res chain seq x y z
N MET A 1 -40.97 -77.93 -56.07
CA MET A 1 -40.22 -76.66 -56.02
C MET A 1 -40.85 -75.80 -54.94
N LYS A 2 -40.12 -75.34 -53.91
CA LYS A 2 -40.63 -74.39 -52.90
C LYS A 2 -39.99 -73.03 -53.18
N HIS A 3 -40.83 -72.03 -53.47
CA HIS A 3 -40.40 -70.65 -53.74
C HIS A 3 -39.76 -70.03 -52.49
N LYS A 4 -38.52 -69.54 -52.62
CA LYS A 4 -37.90 -68.66 -51.63
C LYS A 4 -38.47 -67.26 -51.85
N GLY A 5 -39.25 -66.75 -50.89
CA GLY A 5 -39.64 -65.34 -50.86
C GLY A 5 -38.45 -64.50 -50.41
N GLU A 6 -38.06 -63.52 -51.22
CA GLU A 6 -37.03 -62.55 -50.88
C GLU A 6 -37.58 -61.57 -49.83
N MET A 7 -37.09 -61.65 -48.59
CA MET A 7 -37.14 -60.54 -47.64
C MET A 7 -35.93 -59.65 -47.93
N GLY A 8 -36.02 -58.38 -48.29
CA GLY A 8 -37.16 -57.48 -48.44
C GLY A 8 -36.63 -56.07 -48.20
N ILE A 9 -36.65 -55.23 -49.23
CA ILE A 9 -36.26 -53.81 -49.16
C ILE A 9 -36.95 -53.08 -47.97
N GLY A 10 -38.11 -53.55 -47.52
CA GLY A 10 -38.85 -53.01 -46.37
C GLY A 10 -38.07 -52.98 -45.05
N THR A 11 -37.27 -54.01 -44.73
CA THR A 11 -36.46 -54.00 -43.49
C THR A 11 -35.38 -52.93 -43.56
N LEU A 12 -34.79 -52.70 -44.74
CA LEU A 12 -33.79 -51.66 -44.96
C LEU A 12 -34.42 -50.26 -44.85
N ILE A 13 -35.63 -50.07 -45.39
CA ILE A 13 -36.36 -48.79 -45.29
C ILE A 13 -36.66 -48.45 -43.82
N VAL A 14 -37.18 -49.41 -43.05
CA VAL A 14 -37.49 -49.18 -41.62
C VAL A 14 -36.22 -48.92 -40.82
N PHE A 15 -35.13 -49.62 -41.12
CA PHE A 15 -33.84 -49.40 -40.46
C PHE A 15 -33.30 -47.99 -40.73
N LEU A 16 -33.33 -47.52 -41.98
CA LEU A 16 -32.91 -46.17 -42.34
C LEU A 16 -33.81 -45.09 -41.70
N ALA A 17 -35.13 -45.30 -41.69
CA ALA A 17 -36.08 -44.38 -41.05
C ALA A 17 -35.84 -44.27 -39.54
N LEU A 18 -35.59 -45.39 -38.86
CA LEU A 18 -35.29 -45.40 -37.43
C LEU A 18 -33.96 -44.72 -37.11
N LEU A 19 -32.92 -44.94 -37.94
CA LEU A 19 -31.64 -44.26 -37.78
C LEU A 19 -31.79 -42.74 -37.86
N LEU A 20 -32.60 -42.22 -38.79
CA LEU A 20 -32.88 -40.78 -38.90
C LEU A 20 -33.70 -40.26 -37.71
N ALA A 21 -34.67 -41.03 -37.23
CA ALA A 21 -35.46 -40.67 -36.04
C ALA A 21 -34.59 -40.61 -34.77
N VAL A 22 -33.69 -41.58 -34.58
CA VAL A 22 -32.73 -41.59 -33.46
C VAL A 22 -31.74 -40.44 -33.58
N ALA A 23 -31.23 -40.14 -34.79
CA ALA A 23 -30.32 -39.03 -35.02
C ALA A 23 -30.95 -37.67 -34.68
N THR A 24 -32.21 -37.45 -35.08
CA THR A 24 -32.95 -36.22 -34.76
C THR A 24 -33.25 -36.11 -33.26
N ALA A 25 -33.68 -37.19 -32.61
CA ALA A 25 -33.91 -37.21 -31.16
C ALA A 25 -32.61 -36.96 -30.36
N ALA A 26 -31.50 -37.57 -30.75
CA ALA A 26 -30.18 -37.34 -30.15
C ALA A 26 -29.71 -35.89 -30.34
N SER A 27 -29.92 -35.32 -31.53
CA SER A 27 -29.61 -33.91 -31.81
C SER A 27 -30.40 -32.96 -30.91
N VAL A 28 -31.70 -33.19 -30.73
CA VAL A 28 -32.55 -32.38 -29.84
C VAL A 28 -32.14 -32.53 -28.38
N LEU A 29 -31.83 -33.75 -27.92
CA LEU A 29 -31.35 -34.00 -26.56
C LEU A 29 -30.01 -33.33 -26.28
N MET A 30 -29.03 -33.46 -27.18
CA MET A 30 -27.73 -32.79 -27.06
C MET A 30 -27.89 -31.26 -27.07
N THR A 31 -28.72 -30.73 -27.96
CA THR A 31 -28.96 -29.29 -28.04
C THR A 31 -29.63 -28.75 -26.77
N THR A 32 -30.60 -29.49 -26.23
CA THR A 32 -31.33 -29.07 -25.02
C THR A 32 -30.46 -29.21 -23.78
N GLY A 33 -29.72 -30.32 -23.65
CA GLY A 33 -28.74 -30.54 -22.58
C GLY A 33 -27.63 -29.50 -22.60
N GLY A 34 -27.09 -29.18 -23.77
CA GLY A 34 -26.09 -28.13 -23.95
C GLY A 34 -26.60 -26.75 -23.53
N LYS A 35 -27.82 -26.35 -23.95
CA LYS A 35 -28.43 -25.08 -23.55
C LYS A 35 -28.67 -24.97 -22.04
N LEU A 36 -29.12 -26.06 -21.41
CA LEU A 36 -29.32 -26.10 -19.96
C LEU A 36 -27.99 -26.03 -19.21
N GLN A 37 -26.95 -26.71 -19.70
CA GLN A 37 -25.61 -26.67 -19.12
C GLN A 37 -24.98 -25.28 -19.25
N GLU A 38 -25.08 -24.64 -20.41
CA GLU A 38 -24.64 -23.26 -20.65
C GLU A 38 -25.36 -22.28 -19.72
N LYS A 39 -26.68 -22.40 -19.58
CA LYS A 39 -27.48 -21.59 -18.67
C LYS A 39 -27.12 -21.84 -17.20
N SER A 40 -26.89 -23.09 -16.80
CA SER A 40 -26.47 -23.46 -15.44
C SER A 40 -25.08 -22.93 -15.12
N LEU A 41 -24.14 -23.00 -16.06
CA LEU A 41 -22.80 -22.44 -15.90
C LEU A 41 -22.85 -20.92 -15.78
N THR A 42 -23.68 -20.26 -16.59
CA THR A 42 -23.83 -18.80 -16.60
C THR A 42 -24.49 -18.30 -15.31
N SER A 43 -25.58 -18.92 -14.86
CA SER A 43 -26.22 -18.60 -13.58
C SER A 43 -25.33 -18.91 -12.37
N GLY A 44 -24.53 -19.98 -12.44
CA GLY A 44 -23.49 -20.30 -11.45
C GLY A 44 -22.42 -19.20 -11.37
N LYS A 45 -21.86 -18.80 -12.51
CA LYS A 45 -20.89 -17.68 -12.60
C LYS A 45 -21.47 -16.36 -12.10
N GLN A 46 -22.71 -16.05 -12.45
CA GLN A 46 -23.38 -14.83 -12.01
C GLN A 46 -23.64 -14.84 -10.49
N THR A 47 -24.04 -15.98 -9.92
CA THR A 47 -24.27 -16.12 -8.48
C THR A 47 -22.95 -16.03 -7.71
N GLN A 48 -21.87 -16.65 -8.24
CA GLN A 48 -20.53 -16.54 -7.68
C GLN A 48 -20.05 -15.07 -7.67
N ALA A 49 -20.18 -14.37 -8.80
CA ALA A 49 -19.82 -12.95 -8.92
C ALA A 49 -20.60 -12.05 -7.95
N GLN A 50 -21.84 -12.40 -7.63
CA GLN A 50 -22.68 -11.60 -6.74
C GLN A 50 -22.26 -11.69 -5.26
N VAL A 51 -21.63 -12.79 -4.84
CA VAL A 51 -21.18 -13.00 -3.46
C VAL A 51 -19.67 -12.78 -3.27
N SER A 52 -18.88 -12.79 -4.35
CA SER A 52 -17.42 -12.61 -4.31
C SER A 52 -17.00 -11.14 -4.26
N THR A 53 -17.72 -10.25 -4.94
CA THR A 53 -17.35 -8.83 -5.01
C THR A 53 -17.54 -8.13 -3.66
N ASN A 54 -16.45 -7.65 -3.08
CA ASN A 54 -16.44 -6.97 -1.80
C ASN A 54 -15.53 -5.73 -1.90
N ALA A 55 -16.13 -4.55 -2.07
CA ALA A 55 -15.42 -3.29 -2.01
C ALA A 55 -15.34 -2.82 -0.55
N LYS A 56 -14.28 -2.08 -0.23
CA LYS A 56 -14.04 -1.50 1.09
C LYS A 56 -13.87 0.00 0.91
N VAL A 57 -14.61 0.76 1.71
CA VAL A 57 -14.36 2.20 1.86
C VAL A 57 -13.19 2.37 2.81
N VAL A 58 -12.15 3.03 2.33
CA VAL A 58 -10.93 3.32 3.10
C VAL A 58 -11.08 4.64 3.81
N GLU A 59 -11.56 5.67 3.09
CA GLU A 59 -11.69 7.03 3.60
C GLU A 59 -12.84 7.75 2.91
N VAL A 60 -13.55 8.61 3.66
CA VAL A 60 -14.40 9.67 3.12
C VAL A 60 -13.91 11.01 3.68
N SER A 61 -13.67 11.99 2.80
CA SER A 61 -13.38 13.37 3.18
C SER A 61 -14.18 14.38 2.36
N GLY A 62 -14.52 15.49 3.00
CA GLY A 62 -15.15 16.65 2.39
C GLY A 62 -14.11 17.73 2.05
N VAL A 63 -14.34 18.43 0.94
CA VAL A 63 -13.55 19.56 0.48
C VAL A 63 -14.35 20.85 0.71
N ASP A 64 -13.66 21.85 1.24
CA ASP A 64 -14.13 23.17 1.63
C ASP A 64 -15.31 23.18 2.62
N GLY A 65 -15.04 22.82 3.88
CA GLY A 65 -15.99 22.95 4.98
C GLY A 65 -15.88 24.27 5.73
N SER A 66 -15.24 25.29 5.15
CA SER A 66 -14.85 26.51 5.87
C SER A 66 -16.02 27.44 6.21
N ASP A 67 -17.16 27.27 5.53
CA ASP A 67 -18.39 28.03 5.74
C ASP A 67 -19.45 27.26 6.58
N GLY A 68 -19.06 26.12 7.17
CA GLY A 68 -19.93 25.26 7.95
C GLY A 68 -20.81 24.33 7.11
N ARG A 69 -20.53 24.19 5.80
CA ARG A 69 -21.25 23.29 4.90
C ARG A 69 -20.27 22.48 4.07
N LEU A 70 -20.65 21.27 3.69
CA LEU A 70 -19.89 20.46 2.72
C LEU A 70 -20.68 20.26 1.45
N GLU A 71 -20.03 20.59 0.32
CA GLU A 71 -20.58 20.43 -1.04
C GLU A 71 -19.89 19.31 -1.81
N HIS A 72 -18.60 19.09 -1.57
CA HIS A 72 -17.79 18.20 -2.39
C HIS A 72 -17.17 17.10 -1.54
N LEU A 73 -17.35 15.86 -1.96
CA LEU A 73 -16.85 14.68 -1.28
C LEU A 73 -15.85 13.93 -2.15
N ALA A 74 -14.77 13.47 -1.51
CA ALA A 74 -13.80 12.54 -2.04
C ALA A 74 -13.87 11.23 -1.22
N THR A 75 -13.96 10.10 -1.90
CA THR A 75 -14.04 8.78 -1.25
C THR A 75 -13.03 7.83 -1.85
N ILE A 76 -12.24 7.18 -1.00
CA ILE A 76 -11.24 6.20 -1.42
C ILE A 76 -11.81 4.78 -1.27
N TYR A 77 -11.74 4.01 -2.35
CA TYR A 77 -12.20 2.62 -2.41
C TYR A 77 -11.07 1.67 -2.77
N GLN A 78 -11.12 0.47 -2.19
CA GLN A 78 -10.26 -0.66 -2.52
C GLN A 78 -11.09 -1.95 -2.56
N LEU A 79 -10.70 -2.96 -3.33
CA LEU A 79 -11.35 -4.28 -3.30
C LEU A 79 -10.66 -5.25 -2.31
N ALA A 80 -11.45 -5.97 -1.53
CA ALA A 80 -10.96 -6.99 -0.61
C ALA A 80 -10.31 -8.18 -1.35
N ALA A 81 -9.45 -8.92 -0.66
CA ALA A 81 -8.80 -10.11 -1.20
C ALA A 81 -9.85 -11.15 -1.65
N GLY A 82 -9.70 -11.66 -2.87
CA GLY A 82 -10.65 -12.60 -3.48
C GLY A 82 -11.89 -11.96 -4.11
N SER A 83 -11.98 -10.61 -4.14
CA SER A 83 -13.06 -9.91 -4.83
C SER A 83 -12.95 -10.03 -6.35
N ASP A 84 -14.08 -10.30 -7.01
CA ASP A 84 -14.17 -10.14 -8.46
C ASP A 84 -14.04 -8.66 -8.86
N PRO A 85 -13.48 -8.35 -10.04
CA PRO A 85 -13.36 -6.97 -10.53
C PRO A 85 -14.69 -6.23 -10.62
N VAL A 86 -14.69 -4.98 -10.17
CA VAL A 86 -15.84 -4.07 -10.28
C VAL A 86 -15.70 -3.20 -11.51
N ARG A 87 -16.70 -3.23 -12.40
CA ARG A 87 -16.81 -2.27 -13.50
C ARG A 87 -17.29 -0.92 -12.97
N LEU A 88 -16.61 0.15 -13.35
CA LEU A 88 -16.99 1.52 -12.98
C LEU A 88 -18.14 2.02 -13.86
N GLU A 89 -18.16 1.64 -15.15
CA GLU A 89 -19.31 1.85 -16.01
C GLU A 89 -20.56 1.12 -15.51
N GLY A 90 -21.61 1.89 -15.20
CA GLY A 90 -22.88 1.40 -14.67
C GLY A 90 -22.89 1.11 -13.17
N MET A 91 -21.82 1.49 -12.46
CA MET A 91 -21.81 1.61 -11.00
C MET A 91 -22.69 2.78 -10.55
N LEU A 92 -23.30 2.64 -9.38
CA LEU A 92 -24.09 3.68 -8.74
C LEU A 92 -23.52 3.98 -7.35
N ILE A 93 -23.42 5.26 -6.99
CA ILE A 93 -23.20 5.67 -5.61
C ILE A 93 -24.49 6.30 -5.12
N THR A 94 -24.98 5.94 -3.94
CA THR A 94 -26.12 6.63 -3.33
C THR A 94 -25.67 7.31 -2.05
N GLU A 95 -25.87 8.61 -1.97
CA GLU A 95 -25.73 9.37 -0.75
C GLU A 95 -27.12 9.54 -0.15
N SER A 96 -27.28 9.29 1.14
CA SER A 96 -28.54 9.49 1.84
C SER A 96 -28.29 10.11 3.20
N THR A 97 -29.18 11.02 3.59
CA THR A 97 -29.28 11.60 4.92
C THR A 97 -30.65 11.23 5.49
N ALA A 98 -30.93 11.60 6.74
CA ALA A 98 -32.25 11.37 7.34
C ALA A 98 -33.41 12.00 6.53
N GLU A 99 -33.13 13.02 5.72
CA GLU A 99 -34.15 13.83 5.04
C GLU A 99 -34.10 13.74 3.50
N SER A 100 -32.98 13.32 2.92
CA SER A 100 -32.77 13.31 1.47
C SER A 100 -31.99 12.10 0.98
N SER A 101 -32.16 11.74 -0.29
CA SER A 101 -31.35 10.71 -0.95
C SER A 101 -31.04 11.15 -2.38
N ALA A 102 -29.81 10.91 -2.82
CA ALA A 102 -29.35 11.20 -4.18
C ALA A 102 -28.63 9.99 -4.77
N SER A 103 -28.86 9.72 -6.05
CA SER A 103 -28.19 8.66 -6.79
C SER A 103 -27.18 9.24 -7.78
N LEU A 104 -25.94 8.77 -7.78
CA LEU A 104 -24.83 9.31 -8.54
C LEU A 104 -24.37 8.31 -9.60
N ARG A 105 -24.19 8.79 -10.84
CA ARG A 105 -23.75 7.99 -11.98
C ARG A 105 -22.40 8.45 -12.50
N LEU A 106 -21.65 7.56 -13.15
CA LEU A 106 -20.40 7.92 -13.81
C LEU A 106 -20.66 8.94 -14.95
N ARG A 107 -19.83 9.98 -15.05
CA ARG A 107 -19.89 10.98 -16.12
C ARG A 107 -19.34 10.42 -17.46
N GLU A 108 -20.04 10.69 -18.57
CA GLU A 108 -19.54 10.32 -19.92
C GLU A 108 -18.23 11.06 -20.25
N GLY A 109 -17.20 10.32 -20.68
CA GLY A 109 -15.84 10.84 -20.94
C GLY A 109 -14.82 10.70 -19.80
N GLY A 110 -15.16 9.95 -18.73
CA GLY A 110 -14.44 9.83 -17.47
C GLY A 110 -13.11 9.04 -17.46
N ILE A 111 -12.19 9.37 -18.36
CA ILE A 111 -10.75 9.14 -18.16
C ILE A 111 -10.04 10.47 -18.39
N THR A 112 -9.63 11.13 -17.32
CA THR A 112 -8.55 12.11 -17.39
C THR A 112 -7.24 11.33 -17.41
N GLU A 113 -6.70 11.10 -18.61
CA GLU A 113 -5.31 10.69 -18.77
C GLU A 113 -4.38 11.87 -18.45
N HIS A 114 -3.34 11.58 -17.67
CA HIS A 114 -2.28 12.48 -17.26
C HIS A 114 -1.25 12.62 -18.39
N ASP A 115 -1.05 13.82 -18.95
CA ASP A 115 0.12 14.17 -19.78
C ASP A 115 0.87 15.32 -19.09
N VAL A 116 2.15 15.09 -18.80
CA VAL A 116 2.92 15.78 -17.74
C VAL A 116 3.72 16.98 -18.26
N PHE A 117 3.45 17.45 -19.48
CA PHE A 117 4.22 18.55 -20.06
C PHE A 117 3.42 19.71 -20.67
N GLU A 118 2.12 19.57 -20.90
CA GLU A 118 1.25 20.66 -21.37
C GLU A 118 -0.13 20.52 -20.75
N GLY A 119 -0.59 21.53 -20.00
CA GLY A 119 -1.92 21.51 -19.37
C GLY A 119 -3.10 21.37 -20.35
N TYR A 120 -4.32 21.33 -19.82
CA TYR A 120 -5.55 21.17 -20.59
C TYR A 120 -5.81 22.31 -21.59
N PHE A 121 -5.76 22.02 -22.90
CA PHE A 121 -6.32 22.89 -23.93
C PHE A 121 -7.18 22.10 -24.93
N THR A 122 -8.39 22.61 -25.21
CA THR A 122 -8.92 22.52 -26.58
C THR A 122 -8.13 23.49 -27.46
N ALA A 123 -7.83 23.08 -28.69
CA ALA A 123 -7.03 23.81 -29.67
C ALA A 123 -7.09 25.36 -29.58
N SER A 124 -5.88 25.96 -29.61
CA SER A 124 -5.52 27.39 -29.64
C SER A 124 -5.70 28.21 -28.35
N ASP A 125 -4.64 28.43 -27.58
CA ASP A 125 -3.79 29.65 -27.63
C ASP A 125 -2.76 29.68 -26.47
N THR A 126 -1.62 30.32 -26.74
CA THR A 126 -0.33 30.41 -25.99
C THR A 126 -0.34 30.87 -24.51
N PRO A 127 0.70 30.54 -23.70
CA PRO A 127 0.71 30.69 -22.24
C PRO A 127 1.09 32.10 -21.71
N ARG A 128 0.57 32.46 -20.52
CA ARG A 128 1.06 33.56 -19.67
C ARG A 128 1.55 33.04 -18.32
N ASN A 129 2.76 33.45 -17.96
CA ASN A 129 3.41 33.20 -16.68
C ASN A 129 2.69 33.88 -15.50
N TYR A 130 2.61 33.18 -14.37
CA TYR A 130 2.45 33.78 -13.04
C TYR A 130 3.49 33.20 -12.06
N SER A 131 4.00 34.06 -11.20
CA SER A 131 5.11 33.83 -10.27
C SER A 131 4.69 33.12 -8.99
N THR A 132 5.54 32.19 -8.55
CA THR A 132 5.50 31.45 -7.28
C THR A 132 5.89 32.33 -6.07
N GLU A 133 5.03 32.41 -5.07
CA GLU A 133 5.43 32.73 -3.69
C GLU A 133 5.52 31.41 -2.90
N ALA A 134 6.65 31.20 -2.22
CA ALA A 134 7.02 29.97 -1.54
C ALA A 134 6.14 29.70 -0.30
N PHE A 135 5.56 28.51 -0.20
CA PHE A 135 4.96 27.99 1.03
C PHE A 135 6.02 27.19 1.81
N GLU A 136 6.42 27.72 2.97
CA GLU A 136 7.24 26.97 3.92
C GLU A 136 6.40 25.87 4.60
N SER A 137 6.81 24.62 4.38
CA SER A 137 7.12 23.61 5.41
C SER A 137 6.17 23.53 6.63
N THR A 138 5.30 22.51 6.69
CA THR A 138 5.27 21.47 7.75
C THR A 138 4.09 20.50 7.57
N VAL A 139 4.38 19.19 7.65
CA VAL A 139 3.34 18.15 7.74
C VAL A 139 2.51 18.36 9.02
N PRO A 140 1.16 18.37 8.96
CA PRO A 140 0.33 18.56 10.14
C PRO A 140 0.54 17.42 11.17
N PRO A 141 0.72 17.73 12.47
CA PRO A 141 0.88 16.72 13.52
C PRO A 141 -0.24 15.67 13.60
N SER A 142 -1.43 15.98 13.08
CA SER A 142 -2.60 15.10 13.10
C SER A 142 -2.51 13.91 12.13
N PHE A 143 -1.68 13.98 11.08
CA PHE A 143 -1.56 12.92 10.07
C PHE A 143 -1.04 11.60 10.66
N TYR A 144 -0.11 11.67 11.62
CA TYR A 144 0.53 10.49 12.19
C TYR A 144 -0.23 9.84 13.36
N SER A 145 -1.28 10.52 13.85
CA SER A 145 -2.06 10.10 15.03
C SER A 145 -3.10 9.00 14.74
N THR A 146 -3.32 8.66 13.46
CA THR A 146 -4.29 7.66 13.00
C THR A 146 -3.69 6.26 12.81
N PHE A 147 -2.37 6.13 12.80
CA PHE A 147 -1.69 4.84 12.61
C PHE A 147 -1.68 4.03 13.92
N GLY A 148 -2.21 2.81 13.86
CA GLY A 148 -2.27 1.90 15.01
C GLY A 148 -0.95 1.18 15.29
N PRO A 149 -0.91 0.25 16.26
CA PRO A 149 0.28 -0.52 16.60
C PRO A 149 0.80 -1.40 15.45
N SER A 150 -0.06 -1.78 14.50
CA SER A 150 0.36 -2.51 13.30
C SER A 150 1.11 -1.64 12.30
N GLN A 151 1.11 -0.32 12.49
CA GLN A 151 1.60 0.68 11.54
C GLN A 151 2.60 1.62 12.20
N THR A 152 3.88 1.25 12.11
CA THR A 152 4.96 1.98 12.78
C THR A 152 6.10 2.40 11.86
N SER A 153 6.13 1.98 10.59
CA SER A 153 7.23 2.25 9.65
C SER A 153 6.79 2.24 8.18
N GLU A 154 5.64 2.86 7.89
CA GLU A 154 5.02 2.86 6.55
C GLU A 154 5.86 3.60 5.50
N MET A 155 6.56 4.66 5.91
CA MET A 155 7.32 5.54 5.02
C MET A 155 8.40 6.27 5.81
N MET A 156 9.51 6.60 5.17
CA MET A 156 10.67 7.19 5.83
C MET A 156 10.60 8.73 5.84
N ILE A 157 9.46 9.31 6.26
CA ILE A 157 9.26 10.77 6.28
C ILE A 157 9.10 11.31 7.70
N GLY A 158 9.91 12.30 8.05
CA GLY A 158 9.81 13.03 9.31
C GLY A 158 10.51 12.33 10.48
N LYS A 159 9.94 12.40 11.69
CA LYS A 159 10.66 11.97 12.88
C LYS A 159 10.60 10.44 13.08
N VAL A 160 11.74 9.78 13.14
CA VAL A 160 11.89 8.33 13.39
C VAL A 160 12.46 8.10 14.79
N ALA A 161 11.73 7.35 15.63
CA ALA A 161 12.24 6.88 16.91
C ALA A 161 12.79 5.45 16.78
N VAL A 162 14.02 5.21 17.22
CA VAL A 162 14.61 3.87 17.17
C VAL A 162 14.90 3.42 18.60
N ALA A 163 14.37 2.26 18.98
CA ALA A 163 14.86 1.57 20.17
C ALA A 163 16.10 0.79 19.75
N VAL A 164 17.26 1.18 20.26
CA VAL A 164 18.53 0.49 19.99
C VAL A 164 18.84 -0.38 21.19
N ILE A 165 18.82 -1.69 20.99
CA ILE A 165 18.96 -2.70 22.05
C ILE A 165 20.25 -3.47 21.81
N PHE A 166 21.07 -3.57 22.85
CA PHE A 166 22.31 -4.33 22.88
C PHE A 166 22.12 -5.53 23.82
N PRO A 167 21.73 -6.71 23.31
CA PRO A 167 21.69 -7.93 24.11
C PRO A 167 23.12 -8.34 24.51
N GLU A 168 23.25 -8.89 25.72
CA GLU A 168 24.53 -9.35 26.28
C GLU A 168 24.35 -10.75 26.88
N SER A 169 25.16 -11.70 26.38
CA SER A 169 25.15 -13.08 26.87
C SER A 169 25.64 -13.14 28.30
N ASN A 170 24.87 -13.79 29.18
CA ASN A 170 25.27 -13.99 30.57
C ASN A 170 25.91 -15.36 30.83
N GLY A 171 26.07 -16.19 29.79
CA GLY A 171 26.68 -17.52 29.90
C GLY A 171 25.75 -18.63 30.42
N ALA A 172 24.44 -18.37 30.61
CA ALA A 172 23.53 -19.33 31.24
C ALA A 172 23.09 -20.47 30.30
N ILE A 173 22.93 -20.22 29.00
CA ILE A 173 22.54 -21.22 28.00
C ILE A 173 23.71 -21.48 27.05
N ASP A 174 24.19 -20.44 26.37
CA ASP A 174 25.39 -20.51 25.54
C ASP A 174 26.60 -19.94 26.29
N PRO A 175 27.83 -20.38 25.96
CA PRO A 175 29.03 -19.70 26.44
C PRO A 175 29.03 -18.24 26.00
N ASN A 176 29.28 -17.31 26.93
CA ASN A 176 29.57 -15.92 26.59
C ASN A 176 30.92 -15.89 25.84
N THR A 177 30.88 -15.43 24.60
CA THR A 177 32.07 -15.31 23.72
C THR A 177 32.31 -13.88 23.23
N GLU A 178 31.27 -13.06 23.19
CA GLU A 178 31.34 -11.64 22.85
C GLU A 178 30.92 -10.82 24.07
N ASN A 179 31.51 -9.64 24.27
CA ASN A 179 31.16 -8.77 25.40
C ASN A 179 31.25 -7.33 24.96
N TRP A 180 30.15 -6.60 25.14
CA TRP A 180 30.12 -5.21 24.78
C TRP A 180 31.12 -4.37 25.57
N THR A 181 31.85 -3.53 24.85
CA THR A 181 32.42 -2.30 25.40
C THR A 181 31.54 -1.10 25.07
N ALA A 182 31.62 -0.06 25.91
CA ALA A 182 30.90 1.18 25.65
C ALA A 182 31.27 1.81 24.29
N ALA A 183 32.52 1.64 23.85
CA ALA A 183 33.01 2.17 22.58
C ALA A 183 32.39 1.48 21.37
N GLU A 184 32.21 0.15 21.41
CA GLU A 184 31.57 -0.60 20.33
C GLU A 184 30.08 -0.26 20.24
N GLN A 185 29.41 -0.12 21.38
CA GLN A 185 28.02 0.31 21.42
C GLN A 185 27.86 1.76 20.90
N ASP A 186 28.81 2.65 21.18
CA ASP A 186 28.83 4.01 20.64
C ASP A 186 29.08 4.03 19.11
N GLU A 187 29.97 3.17 18.60
CA GLU A 187 30.22 2.99 17.17
C GLU A 187 28.96 2.48 16.43
N ALA A 188 28.26 1.50 17.01
CA ALA A 188 26.98 1.01 16.46
C ALA A 188 25.89 2.10 16.41
N LEU A 189 25.80 2.94 17.45
CA LEU A 189 24.88 4.09 17.45
C LEU A 189 25.27 5.13 16.39
N GLU A 190 26.57 5.32 16.14
CA GLU A 190 27.06 6.18 15.07
C GLU A 190 26.67 5.63 13.69
N HIS A 191 26.81 4.32 13.46
CA HIS A 191 26.32 3.67 12.23
C HIS A 191 24.81 3.91 12.02
N ALA A 192 23.98 3.67 13.04
CA ALA A 192 22.54 3.93 12.96
C ALA A 192 22.20 5.40 12.67
N ALA A 193 22.91 6.35 13.29
CA ALA A 193 22.72 7.77 13.04
C ALA A 193 23.12 8.15 11.61
N ASN A 194 24.28 7.66 11.15
CA ASN A 194 24.79 7.88 9.80
C ASN A 194 23.83 7.35 8.74
N SER A 195 23.20 6.20 8.97
CA SER A 195 22.21 5.63 8.05
C SER A 195 20.97 6.49 7.87
N LEU A 196 20.37 6.99 8.97
CA LEU A 196 19.20 7.87 8.87
C LEU A 196 19.57 9.24 8.29
N ASN A 197 20.79 9.72 8.56
CA ASN A 197 21.31 10.94 7.92
C ASN A 197 21.56 10.73 6.43
N TRP A 198 22.04 9.56 6.01
CA TRP A 198 22.26 9.23 4.61
C TRP A 198 20.95 9.27 3.83
N TRP A 199 19.90 8.60 4.33
CA TRP A 199 18.57 8.67 3.72
C TRP A 199 18.01 10.10 3.67
N ASN A 200 18.26 10.91 4.71
CA ASN A 200 17.89 12.33 4.70
C ASN A 200 18.69 13.14 3.68
N ASN A 201 19.94 12.77 3.40
CA ASN A 201 20.78 13.48 2.44
C ASN A 201 20.39 13.15 0.99
N ILE A 202 19.92 11.91 0.74
CA ILE A 202 19.35 11.50 -0.53
C ILE A 202 18.12 12.35 -0.86
N GLU A 203 17.19 12.50 0.09
CA GLU A 203 15.99 13.32 -0.10
C GLU A 203 15.73 14.22 1.12
N PRO A 204 16.32 15.43 1.16
CA PRO A 204 16.20 16.35 2.30
C PRO A 204 14.77 16.83 2.59
N LYS A 205 13.85 16.76 1.61
CA LYS A 205 12.44 17.12 1.81
C LYS A 205 11.75 16.16 2.78
N ALA A 206 12.28 14.94 2.93
CA ALA A 206 11.80 13.95 3.89
C ALA A 206 11.90 14.44 5.33
N ASN A 207 12.81 15.37 5.62
CA ASN A 207 13.05 15.93 6.95
C ASN A 207 13.17 14.81 8.01
N ILE A 208 13.94 13.77 7.67
CA ILE A 208 14.20 12.63 8.52
C ILE A 208 15.00 13.10 9.73
N ARG A 209 14.34 13.08 10.88
CA ARG A 209 14.93 13.42 12.17
C ARG A 209 14.89 12.18 13.04
N HIS A 210 16.02 11.78 13.59
CA HIS A 210 16.08 10.56 14.38
C HIS A 210 16.19 10.86 15.88
N THR A 211 15.68 9.94 16.70
CA THR A 211 15.92 9.92 18.14
C THR A 211 16.07 8.49 18.62
N PHE A 212 17.08 8.25 19.45
CA PHE A 212 17.36 6.91 19.96
C PHE A 212 16.90 6.77 21.41
N GLU A 213 16.33 5.61 21.71
CA GLU A 213 16.21 5.11 23.07
C GLU A 213 17.11 3.89 23.20
N VAL A 214 18.14 4.01 24.03
CA VAL A 214 19.25 3.06 24.05
C VAL A 214 19.13 2.15 25.28
N TYR A 215 19.16 0.85 25.04
CA TYR A 215 19.11 -0.22 26.03
C TYR A 215 20.41 -1.00 25.96
N ARG A 216 21.34 -0.72 26.89
CA ARG A 216 22.67 -1.35 26.94
C ARG A 216 22.67 -2.58 27.82
N ASP A 217 23.46 -3.56 27.42
CA ASP A 217 23.80 -4.75 28.20
C ASP A 217 22.56 -5.48 28.72
N ILE A 218 21.54 -5.63 27.86
CA ILE A 218 20.31 -6.33 28.24
C ILE A 218 20.63 -7.83 28.33
N PRO A 219 20.48 -8.45 29.51
CA PRO A 219 20.94 -9.82 29.69
C PRO A 219 20.12 -10.80 28.83
N THR A 220 20.78 -11.80 28.27
CA THR A 220 20.16 -13.00 27.69
C THR A 220 21.02 -14.23 28.03
N GLY A 221 20.39 -15.40 28.14
CA GLY A 221 21.12 -16.66 28.32
C GLY A 221 21.86 -17.12 27.06
N TYR A 222 21.47 -16.59 25.90
CA TYR A 222 22.01 -16.95 24.60
C TYR A 222 23.18 -16.04 24.20
N GLU A 223 24.04 -16.55 23.33
CA GLU A 223 25.06 -15.76 22.63
C GLU A 223 24.54 -15.50 21.21
N PRO A 224 23.90 -14.35 20.93
CA PRO A 224 23.07 -14.19 19.74
C PRO A 224 23.85 -14.39 18.44
N ILE A 225 25.13 -13.99 18.38
CA ILE A 225 25.97 -14.14 17.18
C ILE A 225 26.27 -15.60 16.83
N THR A 226 26.12 -16.53 17.79
CA THR A 226 26.31 -17.97 17.54
C THR A 226 25.08 -18.65 16.95
N LYS A 227 23.97 -17.92 16.80
CA LYS A 227 22.69 -18.43 16.28
C LYS A 227 22.52 -18.08 14.82
N ASN A 228 21.83 -18.94 14.08
CA ASN A 228 21.37 -18.56 12.73
C ASN A 228 20.33 -17.45 12.86
N THR A 229 20.19 -16.65 11.81
CA THR A 229 19.18 -15.58 11.75
C THR A 229 17.76 -16.10 11.96
N THR A 230 17.48 -17.36 11.61
CA THR A 230 16.18 -18.03 11.82
C THR A 230 15.86 -18.36 13.28
N ASP A 231 16.85 -18.32 14.17
CA ASP A 231 16.71 -18.67 15.59
C ASP A 231 16.51 -17.42 16.49
N GLU A 232 16.24 -16.26 15.89
CA GLU A 232 16.11 -14.96 16.56
C GLU A 232 15.12 -14.94 17.74
N GLU A 233 14.03 -15.71 17.64
CA GLU A 233 12.96 -15.71 18.64
C GLU A 233 13.46 -16.17 20.02
N LEU A 234 14.55 -16.95 20.06
CA LEU A 234 15.14 -17.46 21.29
C LEU A 234 15.65 -16.34 22.19
N TRP A 235 16.45 -15.43 21.61
CA TRP A 235 17.14 -14.39 22.37
C TRP A 235 16.39 -13.06 22.34
N ILE A 236 15.64 -12.75 21.26
CA ILE A 236 14.82 -11.52 21.21
C ILE A 236 13.72 -11.56 22.28
N ASN A 237 12.97 -12.66 22.41
CA ASN A 237 11.90 -12.72 23.41
C ASN A 237 12.42 -12.60 24.84
N GLU A 238 13.56 -13.23 25.15
CA GLU A 238 14.20 -13.12 26.47
C GLU A 238 14.72 -11.71 26.73
N THR A 239 15.29 -11.06 25.71
CA THR A 239 15.74 -9.65 25.78
C THR A 239 14.55 -8.73 26.09
N LEU A 240 13.42 -8.91 25.40
CA LEU A 240 12.19 -8.14 25.63
C LEU A 240 11.63 -8.38 27.05
N ASP A 241 11.66 -9.61 27.55
CA ASP A 241 11.27 -9.95 28.92
C ASP A 241 12.15 -9.22 29.94
N ASN A 242 13.46 -9.22 29.73
CA ASN A 242 14.43 -8.57 30.62
C ASN A 242 14.38 -7.04 30.56
N MET A 243 13.87 -6.47 29.46
CA MET A 243 13.52 -5.05 29.36
C MET A 243 12.18 -4.70 30.05
N GLY A 244 11.38 -5.70 30.41
CA GLY A 244 10.07 -5.52 31.03
C GLY A 244 8.96 -5.19 30.04
N VAL A 245 9.09 -5.60 28.77
CA VAL A 245 8.01 -5.46 27.77
C VAL A 245 6.84 -6.36 28.17
N THR A 246 5.70 -5.75 28.49
CA THR A 246 4.56 -6.42 29.14
C THR A 246 3.62 -7.16 28.19
N ASP A 247 3.67 -6.88 26.89
CA ASP A 247 2.90 -7.62 25.90
C ASP A 247 3.36 -9.08 25.84
N THR A 248 2.41 -10.01 25.82
CA THR A 248 2.66 -11.47 25.85
C THR A 248 2.27 -12.16 24.53
N GLY A 249 2.10 -11.40 23.44
CA GLY A 249 1.86 -11.92 22.10
C GLY A 249 3.09 -12.61 21.50
N ASP A 250 3.02 -12.92 20.20
CA ASP A 250 4.20 -13.35 19.46
C ASP A 250 5.25 -12.23 19.34
N MET A 251 6.49 -12.58 19.01
CA MET A 251 7.61 -11.63 18.95
C MET A 251 7.29 -10.36 18.14
N PHE A 252 6.64 -10.47 16.99
CA PHE A 252 6.30 -9.33 16.15
C PHE A 252 5.24 -8.44 16.80
N THR A 253 4.20 -9.04 17.38
CA THR A 253 3.16 -8.32 18.11
C THR A 253 3.75 -7.53 19.28
N ARG A 254 4.63 -8.16 20.07
CA ARG A 254 5.31 -7.53 21.21
C ARG A 254 6.14 -6.32 20.79
N ILE A 255 6.96 -6.49 19.74
CA ILE A 255 7.80 -5.40 19.24
C ILE A 255 6.97 -4.29 18.61
N ARG A 256 5.89 -4.60 17.88
CA ARG A 256 4.96 -3.59 17.33
C ARG A 256 4.30 -2.76 18.44
N ALA A 257 3.83 -3.40 19.50
CA ALA A 257 3.28 -2.71 20.67
C ALA A 257 4.32 -1.80 21.33
N PHE A 258 5.53 -2.32 21.57
CA PHE A 258 6.64 -1.56 22.14
C PHE A 258 7.05 -0.36 21.25
N ASN A 259 7.16 -0.55 19.94
CA ASN A 259 7.46 0.53 18.98
C ASN A 259 6.35 1.59 18.97
N HIS A 260 5.08 1.19 19.05
CA HIS A 260 3.98 2.15 19.11
C HIS A 260 4.06 3.00 20.38
N GLU A 261 4.35 2.40 21.53
CA GLU A 261 4.60 3.15 22.77
C GLU A 261 5.83 4.06 22.66
N LEU A 262 6.93 3.59 22.07
CA LEU A 262 8.11 4.40 21.81
C LEU A 262 7.77 5.61 20.94
N ARG A 263 7.02 5.39 19.86
CA ARG A 263 6.54 6.42 18.93
C ARG A 263 5.79 7.52 19.67
N GLN A 264 4.85 7.14 20.54
CA GLN A 264 4.10 8.07 21.38
C GLN A 264 5.01 8.82 22.37
N ARG A 265 5.84 8.08 23.14
CA ARG A 265 6.74 8.67 24.17
C ARG A 265 7.74 9.64 23.58
N LYS A 266 8.23 9.39 22.37
CA LYS A 266 9.20 10.24 21.67
C LYS A 266 8.54 11.31 20.80
N ASN A 267 7.21 11.35 20.70
CA ASN A 267 6.49 12.21 19.75
C ASN A 267 7.09 12.08 18.34
N ALA A 268 7.24 10.85 17.88
CA ALA A 268 7.78 10.51 16.57
C ALA A 268 6.66 10.12 15.60
N HIS A 269 6.94 10.22 14.30
CA HIS A 269 6.03 9.80 13.24
C HIS A 269 6.10 8.30 13.00
N TRP A 270 7.31 7.74 13.11
CA TRP A 270 7.61 6.33 12.91
C TRP A 270 8.45 5.79 14.06
N ALA A 271 8.38 4.48 14.28
CA ALA A 271 9.24 3.79 15.22
C ALA A 271 9.53 2.35 14.79
N PHE A 272 10.77 1.93 15.02
CA PHE A 272 11.19 0.54 14.89
C PHE A 272 12.22 0.17 15.95
N THR A 273 12.47 -1.12 16.11
CA THR A 273 13.49 -1.64 17.01
C THR A 273 14.70 -2.13 16.22
N LEU A 274 15.89 -1.71 16.63
CA LEU A 274 17.17 -2.21 16.15
C LEU A 274 17.81 -3.03 17.27
N PHE A 275 17.99 -4.33 17.05
CA PHE A 275 18.85 -5.15 17.89
C PHE A 275 20.26 -5.15 17.30
N VAL A 276 21.23 -4.72 18.09
CA VAL A 276 22.64 -4.79 17.70
C VAL A 276 23.25 -5.98 18.41
N VAL A 277 23.79 -6.91 17.64
CA VAL A 277 24.40 -8.15 18.12
C VAL A 277 25.91 -8.01 18.10
N ASP A 278 26.57 -8.23 19.23
CA ASP A 278 28.03 -8.15 19.30
C ASP A 278 28.65 -9.27 18.45
N SER A 279 29.59 -8.92 17.59
CA SER A 279 30.36 -9.86 16.76
C SER A 279 31.83 -9.45 16.68
N SER A 280 32.30 -8.63 17.63
CA SER A 280 33.63 -8.02 17.61
C SER A 280 34.77 -9.02 17.52
N ASN A 281 34.64 -10.22 18.10
CA ASN A 281 35.63 -11.29 18.04
C ASN A 281 35.27 -12.38 17.01
N THR A 282 34.17 -12.23 16.28
CA THR A 282 33.67 -13.19 15.30
C THR A 282 34.35 -12.99 13.94
N PRO A 283 35.04 -14.01 13.39
CA PRO A 283 35.68 -13.89 12.09
C PRO A 283 34.67 -13.58 10.98
N GLY A 284 34.83 -12.44 10.32
CA GLY A 284 33.92 -11.98 9.27
C GLY A 284 32.73 -11.17 9.79
N GLY A 285 32.49 -11.12 11.10
CA GLY A 285 31.54 -10.19 11.73
C GLY A 285 30.07 -10.42 11.39
N GLY A 286 29.69 -11.64 11.03
CA GLY A 286 28.32 -12.00 10.65
C GLY A 286 27.84 -13.30 11.30
N PHE A 287 26.56 -13.59 11.13
CA PHE A 287 25.91 -14.79 11.64
C PHE A 287 26.40 -16.06 10.92
N PRO A 288 26.24 -17.26 11.51
CA PRO A 288 26.78 -18.50 10.96
C PRO A 288 26.21 -18.91 9.60
N ASP A 289 25.03 -18.41 9.23
CA ASP A 289 24.37 -18.58 7.94
C ASP A 289 24.80 -17.55 6.88
N GLY A 290 25.72 -16.65 7.23
CA GLY A 290 26.41 -15.75 6.31
C GLY A 290 25.80 -14.35 6.17
N TYR A 291 24.76 -14.04 6.95
CA TYR A 291 24.14 -12.71 6.95
C TYR A 291 24.87 -11.77 7.91
N ALA A 292 24.95 -10.47 7.56
CA ALA A 292 25.46 -9.43 8.45
C ALA A 292 24.33 -8.69 9.20
N GLY A 293 23.12 -8.76 8.66
CA GLY A 293 21.91 -8.21 9.26
C GLY A 293 20.69 -8.80 8.57
N VAL A 294 19.54 -8.62 9.22
CA VAL A 294 18.23 -8.96 8.68
C VAL A 294 17.25 -7.89 9.11
N ALA A 295 16.35 -7.51 8.21
CA ALA A 295 15.25 -6.62 8.49
C ALA A 295 13.94 -7.20 7.98
N TYR A 296 12.87 -6.91 8.73
CA TYR A 296 11.53 -7.23 8.30
C TYR A 296 10.94 -6.09 7.50
N ILE A 297 10.49 -6.41 6.27
CA ILE A 297 9.90 -5.44 5.36
C ILE A 297 8.64 -4.83 6.01
N ASN A 298 8.55 -3.50 6.05
CA ASN A 298 7.53 -2.76 6.80
C ASN A 298 7.57 -3.02 8.32
N GLY A 299 8.78 -3.24 8.82
CA GLY A 299 9.08 -3.44 10.23
C GLY A 299 8.56 -4.77 10.79
N PRO A 300 8.56 -4.93 12.13
CA PRO A 300 8.75 -3.89 13.13
C PRO A 300 10.20 -3.76 13.63
N HIS A 301 11.10 -4.61 13.17
CA HIS A 301 12.47 -4.62 13.66
C HIS A 301 13.46 -5.12 12.63
N THR A 302 14.73 -4.84 12.93
CA THR A 302 15.91 -5.37 12.28
C THR A 302 16.90 -5.76 13.36
N PHE A 303 17.77 -6.71 13.04
CA PHE A 303 18.91 -7.05 13.86
C PHE A 303 20.17 -7.14 13.02
N ILE A 304 21.27 -6.58 13.53
CA ILE A 304 22.51 -6.42 12.77
C ILE A 304 23.68 -6.86 13.65
N ALA A 305 24.56 -7.69 13.08
CA ALA A 305 25.83 -8.05 13.67
C ALA A 305 26.80 -6.86 13.58
N SER A 306 27.37 -6.48 14.73
CA SER A 306 28.28 -5.36 14.88
C SER A 306 29.70 -5.89 15.05
N ALA A 307 30.51 -5.73 14.01
CA ALA A 307 31.90 -6.14 13.97
C ALA A 307 32.84 -4.98 14.31
N ALA A 308 33.84 -5.20 15.16
CA ALA A 308 34.79 -4.16 15.53
C ALA A 308 35.53 -3.57 14.30
N ASN A 309 35.60 -2.24 14.20
CA ASN A 309 36.35 -1.51 13.17
C ASN A 309 35.93 -1.86 11.72
N ALA A 310 34.63 -2.02 11.47
CA ALA A 310 34.08 -2.42 10.18
C ALA A 310 33.40 -1.25 9.45
N PRO A 311 34.13 -0.48 8.60
CA PRO A 311 33.58 0.72 7.95
C PRO A 311 32.43 0.43 6.96
N TRP A 312 32.24 -0.82 6.56
CA TRP A 312 31.14 -1.26 5.71
C TRP A 312 29.81 -1.40 6.47
N GLN A 313 29.81 -1.36 7.81
CA GLN A 313 28.59 -1.53 8.61
C GLN A 313 27.56 -0.43 8.36
N SER A 314 27.97 0.82 8.14
CA SER A 314 27.01 1.87 7.80
C SER A 314 26.21 1.51 6.54
N ALA A 315 26.81 0.84 5.55
CA ALA A 315 26.08 0.40 4.36
C ALA A 315 25.04 -0.67 4.71
N VAL A 316 25.36 -1.62 5.60
CA VAL A 316 24.43 -2.64 6.09
C VAL A 316 23.28 -2.00 6.87
N TYR A 317 23.55 -1.13 7.84
CA TYR A 317 22.51 -0.42 8.58
C TYR A 317 21.59 0.38 7.66
N THR A 318 22.16 1.05 6.66
CA THR A 318 21.39 1.87 5.72
C THR A 318 20.49 1.00 4.83
N HIS A 319 21.01 -0.15 4.38
CA HIS A 319 20.27 -1.15 3.61
C HIS A 319 19.11 -1.75 4.42
N GLU A 320 19.40 -2.25 5.63
CA GLU A 320 18.39 -2.84 6.51
C GLU A 320 17.30 -1.82 6.91
N PHE A 321 17.66 -0.55 7.09
CA PHE A 321 16.68 0.50 7.34
C PHE A 321 15.78 0.75 6.12
N GLY A 322 16.28 0.55 4.90
CA GLY A 322 15.44 0.56 3.70
C GLY A 322 14.29 -0.45 3.79
N HIS A 323 14.58 -1.69 4.20
CA HIS A 323 13.56 -2.72 4.39
C HIS A 323 12.54 -2.36 5.47
N ILE A 324 12.98 -1.79 6.61
CA ILE A 324 12.05 -1.34 7.66
C ILE A 324 10.93 -0.45 7.10
N PHE A 325 11.26 0.36 6.09
CA PHE A 325 10.33 1.26 5.41
C PHE A 325 9.82 0.75 4.06
N GLY A 326 10.06 -0.53 3.76
CA GLY A 326 9.38 -1.24 2.69
C GLY A 326 10.17 -1.45 1.41
N ALA A 327 11.43 -1.02 1.33
CA ALA A 327 12.29 -1.37 0.20
C ALA A 327 12.50 -2.88 0.12
N THR A 328 12.57 -3.42 -1.10
CA THR A 328 12.88 -4.84 -1.33
C THR A 328 14.32 -5.02 -1.80
N ASP A 329 14.88 -6.21 -1.58
CA ASP A 329 16.18 -6.58 -2.13
C ASP A 329 16.19 -6.52 -3.66
N GLN A 330 17.36 -6.18 -4.22
CA GLN A 330 17.59 -6.11 -5.66
C GLN A 330 18.71 -7.05 -6.13
N TYR A 331 19.14 -7.99 -5.30
CA TYR A 331 20.13 -9.01 -5.61
C TYR A 331 19.51 -10.41 -5.69
N ALA A 332 20.34 -11.47 -5.73
CA ALA A 332 19.91 -12.86 -5.87
C ALA A 332 18.67 -13.20 -5.00
N GLY A 333 17.54 -13.49 -5.65
CA GLY A 333 16.26 -13.76 -5.00
C GLY A 333 15.16 -12.74 -5.35
N CYS A 334 15.52 -11.56 -5.85
CA CYS A 334 14.55 -10.57 -6.33
C CYS A 334 13.87 -10.98 -7.64
N ALA A 335 12.70 -10.41 -7.91
CA ALA A 335 12.04 -10.43 -9.20
C ALA A 335 11.54 -9.04 -9.61
N CYS A 336 11.53 -8.79 -10.92
CA CYS A 336 10.96 -7.56 -11.46
C CYS A 336 9.44 -7.56 -11.28
N GLY A 337 8.90 -6.45 -10.78
CA GLY A 337 7.50 -6.36 -10.40
C GLY A 337 7.19 -6.84 -8.99
N ASP A 338 8.19 -7.24 -8.19
CA ASP A 338 8.00 -7.40 -6.74
C ASP A 338 7.57 -6.06 -6.15
N LEU A 339 6.56 -6.08 -5.27
CA LEU A 339 5.96 -4.87 -4.72
C LEU A 339 6.55 -4.58 -3.34
N GLY A 340 6.95 -3.32 -3.10
CA GLY A 340 7.47 -2.86 -1.83
C GLY A 340 6.83 -1.55 -1.37
N GLY A 341 6.92 -1.27 -0.07
CA GLY A 341 6.50 0.01 0.48
C GLY A 341 5.00 0.23 0.63
N TYR A 342 4.65 1.36 1.24
CA TYR A 342 3.27 1.80 1.44
C TYR A 342 2.48 1.91 0.14
N TYR A 343 3.11 2.36 -0.94
CA TYR A 343 2.50 2.49 -2.26
C TYR A 343 2.61 1.25 -3.14
N SER A 344 3.17 0.14 -2.64
CA SER A 344 3.38 -1.07 -3.45
C SER A 344 4.12 -0.75 -4.76
N ILE A 345 5.22 0.00 -4.67
CA ILE A 345 6.04 0.36 -5.82
C ILE A 345 6.77 -0.89 -6.31
N GLU A 346 6.70 -1.12 -7.61
CA GLU A 346 7.35 -2.26 -8.27
C GLU A 346 8.87 -2.12 -8.29
N THR A 347 9.57 -3.22 -8.03
CA THR A 347 11.01 -3.32 -8.21
C THR A 347 11.34 -3.42 -9.69
N GLY A 348 11.99 -2.38 -10.23
CA GLY A 348 12.46 -2.33 -11.61
C GLY A 348 13.97 -2.48 -11.79
N ASN A 349 14.73 -2.66 -10.70
CA ASN A 349 16.20 -2.70 -10.70
C ASN A 349 16.79 -4.05 -10.19
N CYS A 350 16.03 -5.14 -10.28
CA CYS A 350 16.54 -6.46 -9.88
C CYS A 350 17.72 -6.92 -10.75
N VAL A 351 18.74 -7.56 -10.15
CA VAL A 351 19.97 -8.02 -10.85
C VAL A 351 19.67 -9.01 -11.98
N ALA A 352 18.55 -9.72 -11.87
CA ALA A 352 18.11 -10.70 -12.84
C ALA A 352 16.73 -10.33 -13.41
N GLY A 353 16.68 -10.11 -14.72
CA GLY A 353 15.42 -10.03 -15.48
C GLY A 353 14.83 -8.64 -15.67
N CYS A 354 15.43 -7.58 -15.11
CA CYS A 354 14.92 -6.22 -15.25
C CYS A 354 15.55 -5.50 -16.44
N THR A 355 14.84 -4.49 -16.93
CA THR A 355 15.34 -3.63 -18.02
C THR A 355 16.41 -2.65 -17.51
N ILE A 356 16.31 -2.28 -16.23
CA ILE A 356 17.27 -1.42 -15.51
C ILE A 356 18.13 -2.32 -14.60
N ASN A 357 19.44 -2.05 -14.59
CA ASN A 357 20.41 -2.79 -13.79
C ASN A 357 21.55 -1.86 -13.35
N GLU A 358 21.23 -0.99 -12.40
CA GLU A 358 22.09 0.06 -11.88
C GLU A 358 22.55 -0.28 -10.45
N THR A 359 23.70 0.25 -10.06
CA THR A 359 24.21 0.18 -8.68
C THR A 359 23.22 0.90 -7.76
N SER A 360 22.79 0.23 -6.70
CA SER A 360 21.82 0.74 -5.73
C SER A 360 22.15 0.21 -4.34
N LEU A 361 21.78 0.97 -3.30
CA LEU A 361 21.96 0.53 -1.92
C LEU A 361 21.27 -0.82 -1.64
N MET A 362 20.15 -1.12 -2.32
CA MET A 362 19.41 -2.37 -2.15
C MET A 362 20.06 -3.58 -2.86
N ARG A 363 21.30 -3.44 -3.35
CA ARG A 363 22.16 -4.55 -3.78
C ARG A 363 22.82 -5.23 -2.58
N THR A 364 23.75 -6.15 -2.83
CA THR A 364 24.49 -6.88 -1.79
C THR A 364 26.00 -6.70 -1.94
N GLY A 365 26.73 -6.95 -0.85
CA GLY A 365 28.20 -6.99 -0.84
C GLY A 365 28.83 -5.67 -1.28
N THR A 366 29.82 -5.75 -2.18
CA THR A 366 30.60 -4.58 -2.62
C THR A 366 29.77 -3.53 -3.34
N GLU A 367 28.69 -3.92 -4.03
CA GLU A 367 27.81 -2.98 -4.73
C GLU A 367 27.02 -2.11 -3.75
N ALA A 368 26.51 -2.69 -2.66
CA ALA A 368 25.84 -1.92 -1.61
C ALA A 368 26.80 -0.95 -0.90
N ILE A 369 28.04 -1.39 -0.66
CA ILE A 369 29.09 -0.54 -0.08
C ILE A 369 29.47 0.60 -1.03
N GLU A 370 29.60 0.31 -2.32
CA GLU A 370 29.84 1.34 -3.33
C GLU A 370 28.68 2.33 -3.41
N ALA A 371 27.44 1.84 -3.39
CA ALA A 371 26.25 2.66 -3.41
C ALA A 371 26.17 3.61 -2.20
N TYR A 372 26.40 3.09 -0.99
CA TYR A 372 26.45 3.90 0.23
C TYR A 372 27.52 5.00 0.13
N ASN A 373 28.74 4.67 -0.30
CA ASN A 373 29.85 5.63 -0.38
C ASN A 373 29.68 6.71 -1.46
N ASN A 374 28.80 6.48 -2.43
CA ASN A 374 28.54 7.40 -3.55
C ASN A 374 27.10 7.95 -3.56
N ASP A 375 26.35 7.78 -2.46
CA ASP A 375 24.98 8.25 -2.30
C ASP A 375 24.03 7.76 -3.44
N LEU A 376 24.14 6.47 -3.79
CA LEU A 376 23.37 5.86 -4.88
C LEU A 376 22.19 5.03 -4.37
N ILE A 377 21.00 5.35 -4.87
CA ILE A 377 19.78 4.57 -4.73
C ILE A 377 18.99 4.69 -6.03
N ASP A 378 18.37 3.61 -6.49
CA ASP A 378 17.49 3.66 -7.65
C ASP A 378 16.12 4.22 -7.28
N VAL A 379 15.42 4.74 -8.29
CA VAL A 379 14.10 5.37 -8.13
C VAL A 379 13.06 4.41 -7.54
N PHE A 380 13.14 3.09 -7.80
CA PHE A 380 12.15 2.15 -7.29
C PHE A 380 12.30 1.96 -5.79
N ALA A 381 13.52 1.70 -5.31
CA ALA A 381 13.79 1.61 -3.87
C ALA A 381 13.49 2.93 -3.15
N LEU A 382 13.79 4.08 -3.76
CA LEU A 382 13.43 5.39 -3.24
C LEU A 382 11.90 5.55 -3.09
N GLY A 383 11.13 5.07 -4.06
CA GLY A 383 9.66 5.06 -4.00
C GLY A 383 9.09 4.11 -2.97
N GLN A 384 9.68 2.94 -2.82
CA GLN A 384 9.25 1.95 -1.82
C GLN A 384 9.38 2.51 -0.40
N VAL A 385 10.42 3.28 -0.08
CA VAL A 385 10.55 3.94 1.23
C VAL A 385 9.71 5.22 1.36
N GLY A 386 8.99 5.62 0.31
CA GLY A 386 8.12 6.79 0.29
C GLY A 386 8.85 8.11 0.05
N LEU A 387 10.02 8.10 -0.61
CA LEU A 387 10.86 9.29 -0.82
C LEU A 387 10.84 9.79 -2.27
N ILE A 388 9.79 9.50 -3.02
CA ILE A 388 9.57 10.10 -4.35
C ILE A 388 8.75 11.39 -4.21
N ASP A 389 9.13 12.39 -5.01
CA ASP A 389 8.34 13.56 -5.36
C ASP A 389 8.17 13.51 -6.88
N GLU A 390 7.13 12.84 -7.36
CA GLU A 390 6.96 12.54 -8.78
C GLU A 390 6.64 13.81 -9.58
N ASN A 391 6.00 14.79 -8.94
CA ASN A 391 5.53 16.02 -9.57
C ASN A 391 6.51 17.21 -9.42
N GLY A 392 7.54 17.07 -8.59
CA GLY A 392 8.62 18.05 -8.40
C GLY A 392 8.23 19.29 -7.60
N ASN A 393 7.12 19.27 -6.85
CA ASN A 393 6.57 20.42 -6.14
C ASN A 393 7.28 20.74 -4.81
N GLY A 394 8.20 19.87 -4.38
CA GLY A 394 8.89 20.04 -3.11
C GLY A 394 8.24 19.34 -1.91
N LEU A 395 7.17 18.58 -2.13
CA LEU A 395 6.54 17.67 -1.17
C LEU A 395 6.68 16.22 -1.68
N LEU A 396 6.94 15.28 -0.77
CA LEU A 396 7.05 13.87 -1.15
C LEU A 396 5.67 13.23 -1.24
N ASP A 397 5.42 12.39 -2.23
CA ASP A 397 4.11 11.81 -2.56
C ASP A 397 3.30 11.30 -1.34
N PRO A 398 3.89 10.64 -0.32
CA PRO A 398 3.11 10.20 0.85
C PRO A 398 2.56 11.31 1.75
N VAL A 399 3.24 12.45 1.80
CA VAL A 399 2.83 13.65 2.56
C VAL A 399 2.37 14.78 1.66
N ASP A 400 2.55 14.59 0.35
CA ASP A 400 2.04 15.46 -0.68
C ASP A 400 0.54 15.21 -0.82
N HIS A 401 -0.21 15.88 0.05
CA HIS A 401 -1.65 15.97 -0.07
C HIS A 401 -2.06 16.99 -1.15
N LEU A 402 -1.10 17.62 -1.81
CA LEU A 402 -1.27 18.60 -2.87
C LEU A 402 -0.49 18.13 -4.10
N PHE A 403 -1.06 17.20 -4.88
CA PHE A 403 -0.63 17.05 -6.28
C PHE A 403 -0.40 18.45 -6.85
N GLU A 404 0.84 18.90 -7.07
CA GLU A 404 1.09 20.15 -7.80
C GLU A 404 1.25 19.83 -9.29
N GLY A 405 0.50 18.82 -9.74
CA GLY A 405 -0.28 18.96 -10.97
C GLY A 405 -1.56 19.77 -10.76
N VAL A 406 -1.79 20.33 -9.56
CA VAL A 406 -2.97 21.08 -9.17
C VAL A 406 -2.58 22.21 -8.21
N GLY A 407 -2.11 23.34 -8.76
CA GLY A 407 -2.02 24.58 -7.99
C GLY A 407 -3.35 24.87 -7.27
N SER A 408 -3.37 25.79 -6.32
CA SER A 408 -4.59 26.32 -5.67
C SER A 408 -5.69 26.85 -6.62
N GLY A 409 -5.54 26.66 -7.94
CA GLY A 409 -6.55 26.80 -8.97
C GLY A 409 -7.07 25.50 -9.60
N LEU A 410 -6.59 24.30 -9.28
CA LEU A 410 -6.93 23.05 -9.97
C LEU A 410 -7.77 22.07 -9.14
N ASP A 411 -7.74 22.13 -7.81
CA ASP A 411 -8.85 21.62 -6.99
C ASP A 411 -10.03 22.48 -7.36
N ASN A 412 -9.78 23.79 -7.41
CA ASN A 412 -10.67 24.75 -8.00
C ASN A 412 -10.91 24.61 -9.50
N ALA A 413 -10.23 23.81 -10.34
CA ALA A 413 -10.49 23.70 -11.79
C ALA A 413 -10.89 22.31 -12.32
N LEU A 414 -10.69 21.25 -11.55
CA LEU A 414 -11.54 20.06 -11.60
C LEU A 414 -12.91 20.40 -10.99
N ILE A 415 -12.95 21.16 -9.89
CA ILE A 415 -14.18 21.69 -9.28
C ILE A 415 -14.75 22.86 -10.10
N THR A 416 -13.96 23.81 -10.65
CA THR A 416 -14.51 24.79 -11.64
C THR A 416 -14.73 24.19 -13.01
N GLY A 417 -14.16 23.05 -13.39
CA GLY A 417 -14.57 22.32 -14.60
C GLY A 417 -15.96 21.68 -14.45
N LEU A 418 -16.35 21.36 -13.21
CA LEU A 418 -17.71 21.04 -12.79
C LEU A 418 -18.57 22.32 -12.66
N ALA A 419 -18.04 23.43 -12.11
CA ALA A 419 -18.78 24.67 -11.86
C ALA A 419 -18.95 25.61 -13.09
N THR A 420 -18.06 25.54 -14.09
CA THR A 420 -18.09 26.39 -15.31
C THR A 420 -18.97 25.81 -16.40
N ASN A 421 -19.30 24.52 -16.31
CA ASN A 421 -20.30 23.89 -17.17
C ASN A 421 -21.69 23.92 -16.54
N GLY A 422 -22.10 25.08 -15.98
CA GLY A 422 -23.50 25.42 -15.70
C GLY A 422 -24.41 24.27 -15.28
N TYR A 423 -23.99 23.43 -14.33
CA TYR A 423 -24.89 22.43 -13.78
C TYR A 423 -25.78 23.16 -12.78
N SER A 424 -26.95 23.59 -13.25
CA SER A 424 -28.02 23.94 -12.35
C SER A 424 -28.23 22.74 -11.41
N ARG A 425 -28.27 22.98 -10.09
CA ARG A 425 -28.87 22.07 -9.10
C ARG A 425 -30.27 21.71 -9.59
N SER A 426 -30.35 20.69 -10.44
CA SER A 426 -31.62 20.24 -10.94
C SER A 426 -32.22 19.48 -9.78
N ASN A 427 -33.47 19.78 -9.43
CA ASN A 427 -34.34 18.96 -8.59
C ASN A 427 -34.63 17.59 -9.26
N SER A 428 -33.62 16.94 -9.84
CA SER A 428 -33.70 15.60 -10.37
C SER A 428 -32.81 14.73 -9.49
N ASP A 429 -33.33 13.60 -9.03
CA ASP A 429 -32.75 12.69 -8.04
C ASP A 429 -31.46 11.98 -8.51
N VAL A 430 -30.73 12.55 -9.49
CA VAL A 430 -29.59 11.95 -10.18
C VAL A 430 -28.42 12.94 -10.32
N GLY A 431 -27.32 12.71 -9.60
CA GLY A 431 -26.04 13.43 -9.71
C GLY A 431 -24.97 12.62 -10.45
N PHE A 432 -23.74 13.15 -10.50
CA PHE A 432 -22.62 12.50 -11.20
C PHE A 432 -21.39 12.35 -10.29
N PHE A 433 -20.61 11.30 -10.54
CA PHE A 433 -19.29 11.14 -9.95
C PHE A 433 -18.23 10.96 -11.05
N THR A 434 -16.99 11.30 -10.72
CA THR A 434 -15.80 10.98 -11.50
C THR A 434 -14.82 10.20 -10.63
N TYR A 435 -13.86 9.50 -11.24
CA TYR A 435 -12.87 8.74 -10.50
C TYR A 435 -11.48 8.94 -11.09
N GLU A 436 -10.49 8.69 -10.26
CA GLU A 436 -9.10 8.49 -10.65
C GLU A 436 -8.55 7.23 -10.00
N TYR A 437 -7.59 6.59 -10.66
CA TYR A 437 -6.81 5.54 -10.03
C TYR A 437 -5.71 6.21 -9.21
N LEU A 438 -5.76 6.05 -7.89
CA LEU A 438 -4.64 6.42 -7.02
C LEU A 438 -3.52 5.38 -7.12
N ASN A 439 -3.89 4.13 -7.37
CA ASN A 439 -2.95 3.04 -7.59
C ASN A 439 -3.58 2.00 -8.52
N ARG A 440 -2.82 1.56 -9.53
CA ARG A 440 -3.21 0.50 -10.45
C ARG A 440 -2.40 -0.74 -10.12
N GLY A 441 -3.06 -1.78 -9.62
CA GLY A 441 -2.42 -3.08 -9.40
C GLY A 441 -2.04 -3.76 -10.72
N GLN A 442 -1.20 -4.79 -10.65
CA GLN A 442 -0.60 -5.49 -11.81
C GLN A 442 -1.59 -6.04 -12.83
N ASN A 443 -2.83 -6.29 -12.41
CA ASN A 443 -3.88 -6.79 -13.27
C ASN A 443 -4.92 -5.72 -13.61
N SER A 444 -4.66 -4.44 -13.31
CA SER A 444 -5.60 -3.34 -13.54
C SER A 444 -6.05 -3.33 -15.00
N VAL A 445 -7.33 -3.07 -15.20
CA VAL A 445 -7.93 -2.95 -16.53
C VAL A 445 -8.70 -1.64 -16.53
N ASP A 446 -8.52 -0.83 -17.56
CA ASP A 446 -9.29 0.40 -17.68
C ASP A 446 -10.79 0.13 -17.55
N ASP A 447 -11.51 1.06 -16.91
CA ASP A 447 -12.93 0.93 -16.56
C ASP A 447 -13.25 -0.21 -15.55
N ARG A 448 -12.25 -0.80 -14.90
CA ARG A 448 -12.46 -1.79 -13.83
C ARG A 448 -11.48 -1.66 -12.66
N VAL A 449 -12.04 -1.65 -11.46
CA VAL A 449 -11.28 -1.83 -10.23
C VAL A 449 -11.05 -3.32 -10.00
N LYS A 450 -9.80 -3.75 -9.84
CA LYS A 450 -9.42 -5.10 -9.42
C LYS A 450 -8.86 -5.10 -8.01
N HIS A 451 -8.71 -6.29 -7.44
CA HIS A 451 -7.93 -6.44 -6.21
C HIS A 451 -6.49 -5.94 -6.46
N GLY A 452 -6.03 -5.04 -5.58
CA GLY A 452 -4.78 -4.31 -5.73
C GLY A 452 -4.96 -2.87 -6.27
N ASP A 453 -6.07 -2.57 -6.94
CA ASP A 453 -6.36 -1.21 -7.37
C ASP A 453 -6.91 -0.38 -6.21
N ILE A 454 -6.50 0.89 -6.16
CA ILE A 454 -7.05 1.90 -5.25
C ILE A 454 -7.58 3.03 -6.12
N ILE A 455 -8.84 3.38 -5.94
CA ILE A 455 -9.47 4.49 -6.66
C ILE A 455 -9.93 5.57 -5.69
N ARG A 456 -9.91 6.81 -6.16
CA ARG A 456 -10.59 7.91 -5.51
C ARG A 456 -11.76 8.33 -6.38
N VAL A 457 -12.91 8.51 -5.74
CA VAL A 457 -14.14 8.94 -6.38
C VAL A 457 -14.50 10.32 -5.86
N TYR A 458 -14.75 11.24 -6.77
CA TYR A 458 -15.18 12.60 -6.49
C TYR A 458 -16.63 12.78 -6.89
N HIS A 459 -17.42 13.40 -6.01
CA HIS A 459 -18.79 13.76 -6.31
C HIS A 459 -19.23 15.01 -5.53
N GLU A 460 -20.24 15.69 -6.07
CA GLU A 460 -20.98 16.71 -5.34
C GLU A 460 -22.04 16.02 -4.48
N ALA A 461 -22.16 16.44 -3.23
CA ALA A 461 -23.21 15.99 -2.34
C ALA A 461 -24.58 16.38 -2.91
N GLY A 462 -25.57 15.51 -2.76
CA GLY A 462 -26.93 15.75 -3.28
C GLY A 462 -27.60 16.96 -2.63
N LYS A 463 -27.11 17.35 -1.45
CA LYS A 463 -27.40 18.62 -0.77
C LYS A 463 -26.17 19.08 0.00
N TYR A 464 -26.21 20.31 0.50
CA TYR A 464 -25.29 20.77 1.53
C TYR A 464 -25.38 19.84 2.74
N LEU A 465 -24.26 19.22 3.11
CA LEU A 465 -24.16 18.51 4.38
C LEU A 465 -23.84 19.53 5.48
N GLU A 466 -24.67 19.58 6.51
CA GLU A 466 -24.52 20.49 7.63
C GLU A 466 -23.67 19.85 8.74
N GLU A 467 -23.30 20.62 9.77
CA GLU A 467 -22.59 20.11 10.96
C GLU A 467 -23.47 19.14 11.76
N GLY A 468 -22.90 18.02 12.24
CA GLY A 468 -23.63 17.03 13.04
C GLY A 468 -24.65 16.17 12.28
N GLU A 469 -24.57 16.15 10.95
CA GLU A 469 -25.49 15.43 10.07
C GLU A 469 -25.05 13.99 9.83
N GLU A 470 -25.98 13.03 9.97
CA GLU A 470 -25.75 11.62 9.67
C GLU A 470 -25.90 11.35 8.16
N VAL A 471 -24.89 10.70 7.60
CA VAL A 471 -24.79 10.43 6.16
C VAL A 471 -24.48 8.96 5.93
N TRP A 472 -25.25 8.35 5.04
CA TRP A 472 -25.07 6.98 4.55
C TRP A 472 -24.63 7.01 3.09
N LEU A 473 -23.39 6.60 2.83
CA LEU A 473 -22.83 6.51 1.49
C LEU A 473 -22.76 5.05 1.05
N ARG A 474 -23.51 4.68 0.00
CA ARG A 474 -23.52 3.31 -0.53
C ARG A 474 -22.88 3.25 -1.90
N PHE A 475 -22.02 2.26 -2.06
CA PHE A 475 -21.36 1.88 -3.28
C PHE A 475 -22.01 0.63 -3.86
N ILE A 476 -22.72 0.79 -4.98
CA ILE A 476 -23.54 -0.24 -5.60
C ILE A 476 -22.92 -0.60 -6.95
N PRO A 477 -22.12 -1.68 -7.02
CA PRO A 477 -21.57 -2.14 -8.29
C PRO A 477 -22.69 -2.72 -9.17
N LYS A 478 -22.53 -2.66 -10.50
CA LYS A 478 -23.47 -3.26 -11.47
C LYS A 478 -23.66 -4.77 -11.25
N THR A 479 -22.63 -5.43 -10.75
CA THR A 479 -22.59 -6.85 -10.36
C THR A 479 -21.75 -6.98 -9.10
N GLY A 480 -22.27 -7.62 -8.06
CA GLY A 480 -21.55 -7.78 -6.80
C GLY A 480 -22.38 -7.38 -5.57
N SER A 481 -21.74 -7.38 -4.41
CA SER A 481 -22.35 -6.89 -3.16
C SER A 481 -22.17 -5.38 -3.01
N THR A 482 -23.19 -4.73 -2.43
CA THR A 482 -23.15 -3.30 -2.08
C THR A 482 -22.29 -3.08 -0.84
N THR A 483 -21.46 -2.04 -0.85
CA THR A 483 -20.68 -1.59 0.31
C THR A 483 -21.30 -0.30 0.85
N GLN A 484 -21.30 -0.10 2.16
CA GLN A 484 -21.84 1.10 2.79
C GLN A 484 -20.81 1.65 3.78
N ALA A 485 -20.63 2.98 3.76
CA ALA A 485 -19.91 3.74 4.77
C ALA A 485 -20.87 4.71 5.44
N ASP A 486 -20.88 4.66 6.77
CA ASP A 486 -21.76 5.46 7.62
C ASP A 486 -20.89 6.42 8.42
N PHE A 487 -21.25 7.69 8.42
CA PHE A 487 -20.51 8.72 9.13
C PHE A 487 -21.42 9.87 9.56
N ILE A 488 -20.92 10.66 10.51
CA ILE A 488 -21.56 11.89 10.98
C ILE A 488 -20.58 13.02 10.68
N THR A 489 -21.05 14.09 10.05
CA THR A 489 -20.22 15.29 9.85
C THR A 489 -19.86 15.90 11.21
N PRO A 490 -18.68 16.52 11.36
CA PRO A 490 -18.30 17.14 12.62
C PRO A 490 -19.28 18.22 13.08
N GLU A 491 -19.42 18.37 14.40
CA GLU A 491 -20.19 19.44 15.05
C GLU A 491 -19.62 20.85 14.77
N VAL A 492 -18.39 20.95 14.27
CA VAL A 492 -17.76 22.19 13.80
C VAL A 492 -16.91 21.90 12.56
N MET A 493 -17.25 22.54 11.45
CA MET A 493 -16.51 22.51 10.20
C MET A 493 -15.93 23.89 9.94
N SER A 494 -14.60 24.00 10.03
CA SER A 494 -13.87 25.27 9.85
C SER A 494 -12.59 25.10 9.04
N HIS A 495 -12.44 23.96 8.36
CA HIS A 495 -11.24 23.57 7.66
C HIS A 495 -11.55 23.34 6.18
N GLN A 496 -10.57 23.62 5.32
CA GLN A 496 -10.68 23.36 3.88
C GLN A 496 -10.80 21.87 3.55
N ARG A 497 -10.43 20.97 4.47
CA ARG A 497 -10.65 19.53 4.35
C ARG A 497 -11.22 18.99 5.64
N VAL A 498 -12.29 18.21 5.54
CA VAL A 498 -13.01 17.63 6.67
C VAL A 498 -13.00 16.11 6.54
N TYR A 499 -12.37 15.41 7.47
CA TYR A 499 -12.38 13.94 7.48
C TYR A 499 -13.68 13.42 8.09
N LEU A 500 -14.34 12.50 7.39
CA LEU A 500 -15.69 12.04 7.72
C LEU A 500 -15.71 10.55 8.09
N TYR A 501 -14.95 9.72 7.38
CA TYR A 501 -14.86 8.28 7.64
C TYR A 501 -13.41 7.78 7.51
N PRO A 502 -12.94 6.87 8.40
CA PRO A 502 -13.65 6.33 9.56
C PRO A 502 -13.90 7.40 10.65
N SER A 503 -15.07 7.35 11.30
CA SER A 503 -15.42 8.31 12.36
C SER A 503 -14.47 8.12 13.55
N LYS A 504 -13.91 9.22 14.05
CA LYS A 504 -13.05 9.22 15.24
C LYS A 504 -13.75 8.75 16.50
#